data_AF-A0A926UPE1-F1
#
_entry.id   AF-A0A926UPE1-F1
#
_cell.length_a   1.000
_cell.length_b   1.000
_cell.length_c   1.000
_cell.angle_alpha   90.00
_cell.angle_beta   90.00
_cell.angle_gamma   90.00
#
_symmetry.space_group_name_H-M   'P 1'
#
loop_
_entity.id
_entity.type
_entity.pdbx_description
1 polymer ?
#
loop_
_entity_poly.entity_id
_entity_poly.type
_entity_poly.pdbx_seq_one_letter_code
_entity_poly.pdbx_strand_id
1 'polypeptide(L)'
;MDIQDEDLYILVEGEPTSPEVKAFRKLLPLDNTVTYQFVEIGGSGNFNAVAKLIYNKVKNREESSIHKVIPVLAIADRDFRKYSSGDNVQDSLLIEKNRAKVIYWERHEWENFLLDELDVIISYLNQLPIESLKNRPAKKVPNQITEELINNFLLEYFQNQIQAEFIECIRFRFSDLSKSYPKLKAPKDIIGIESLREWYRLQIAEQSQQSKHKIESYATIFDQVLEEYDWGSWIEDPLSLSLEDGKKYLRGKEAFTSLFNYLCQEFEIINLNEDKLKERILKDLENKQESVLVAQINKLLLPYLEKAKEVLE
;
A
#
# COMPACT_ATOMS: atom_id res chain seq x y z
N MET A 1 -10.20 22.36 -6.86
CA MET A 1 -11.09 21.46 -6.09
C MET A 1 -12.30 22.27 -5.68
N ASP A 2 -13.48 21.89 -6.15
CA ASP A 2 -14.74 22.44 -5.68
C ASP A 2 -15.14 21.68 -4.41
N ILE A 3 -15.43 22.38 -3.32
CA ILE A 3 -15.63 21.79 -1.99
C ILE A 3 -17.07 22.02 -1.54
N GLN A 4 -17.84 20.94 -1.57
CA GLN A 4 -19.20 20.80 -1.02
C GLN A 4 -19.17 20.50 0.48
N ASP A 5 -20.18 20.96 1.22
CA ASP A 5 -20.23 20.89 2.69
C ASP A 5 -20.68 19.54 3.24
N GLU A 6 -21.49 18.84 2.45
CA GLU A 6 -22.08 17.53 2.74
C GLU A 6 -21.25 16.35 2.20
N ASP A 7 -20.13 16.64 1.53
CA ASP A 7 -19.24 15.61 1.01
C ASP A 7 -18.24 15.17 2.10
N LEU A 8 -18.12 13.86 2.32
CA LEU A 8 -17.03 13.26 3.09
C LEU A 8 -15.77 13.18 2.21
N TYR A 9 -14.75 13.98 2.51
CA TYR A 9 -13.47 13.95 1.80
C TYR A 9 -12.53 12.86 2.34
N ILE A 10 -12.03 12.04 1.42
CA ILE A 10 -11.09 10.95 1.64
C ILE A 10 -9.87 11.21 0.76
N LEU A 11 -8.73 11.51 1.38
CA LEU A 11 -7.47 11.71 0.68
C LEU A 11 -6.80 10.38 0.43
N VAL A 12 -6.15 10.21 -0.71
CA VAL A 12 -5.40 8.98 -1.04
C VAL A 12 -4.06 9.33 -1.67
N GLU A 13 -3.07 8.48 -1.43
CA GLU A 13 -1.80 8.51 -2.17
C GLU A 13 -2.04 8.11 -3.62
N GLY A 14 -1.23 8.64 -4.53
CA GLY A 14 -1.35 8.33 -5.96
C GLY A 14 -1.22 9.54 -6.87
N GLU A 15 -1.10 9.25 -8.16
CA GLU A 15 -1.02 10.26 -9.21
C GLU A 15 -2.44 10.68 -9.66
N PRO A 16 -2.66 11.94 -10.11
CA PRO A 16 -3.97 12.48 -10.52
C PRO A 16 -4.78 11.69 -11.58
N THR A 17 -4.22 10.62 -12.13
CA THR A 17 -4.80 9.80 -13.20
C THR A 17 -4.83 8.32 -12.85
N SER A 18 -4.60 7.96 -11.59
CA SER A 18 -4.48 6.58 -11.18
C SER A 18 -5.83 5.84 -11.28
N PRO A 19 -5.86 4.63 -11.86
CA PRO A 19 -7.11 3.88 -12.02
C PRO A 19 -7.75 3.44 -10.70
N GLU A 20 -6.96 3.25 -9.64
CA GLU A 20 -7.40 2.75 -8.35
C GLU A 20 -8.40 3.66 -7.64
N VAL A 21 -8.24 4.98 -7.75
CA VAL A 21 -9.10 5.92 -7.01
C VAL A 21 -10.52 5.95 -7.56
N LYS A 22 -10.65 5.88 -8.89
CA LYS A 22 -11.95 5.71 -9.54
C LYS A 22 -12.60 4.38 -9.17
N ALA A 23 -11.80 3.33 -9.01
CA ALA A 23 -12.30 2.02 -8.61
C ALA A 23 -12.75 2.02 -7.14
N PHE A 24 -11.94 2.52 -6.19
CA PHE A 24 -12.27 2.54 -4.77
C PHE A 24 -13.61 3.22 -4.49
N ARG A 25 -13.89 4.32 -5.21
CA ARG A 25 -15.20 4.98 -5.14
C ARG A 25 -16.37 4.04 -5.44
N LYS A 26 -16.20 3.09 -6.36
CA LYS A 26 -17.24 2.15 -6.77
C LYS A 26 -17.26 0.86 -5.96
N LEU A 27 -16.19 0.56 -5.22
CA LEU A 27 -16.12 -0.60 -4.34
C LEU A 27 -16.88 -0.38 -3.02
N LEU A 28 -17.08 0.87 -2.62
CA LEU A 28 -17.92 1.21 -1.48
C LEU A 28 -19.41 0.97 -1.77
N PRO A 29 -20.20 0.57 -0.77
CA PRO A 29 -21.63 0.41 -0.92
C PRO A 29 -22.27 1.72 -1.40
N LEU A 30 -23.22 1.59 -2.34
CA LEU A 30 -24.07 2.68 -2.80
C LEU A 30 -25.08 3.02 -1.70
N ASP A 31 -24.73 3.93 -0.79
CA ASP A 31 -25.70 4.66 0.01
C ASP A 31 -25.94 6.03 -0.65
N ASN A 32 -27.20 6.34 -0.94
CA ASN A 32 -27.58 7.63 -1.55
C ASN A 32 -27.64 8.78 -0.54
N THR A 33 -27.53 8.50 0.76
CA THR A 33 -27.59 9.52 1.81
C THR A 33 -26.26 10.25 1.99
N VAL A 34 -25.12 9.57 1.80
CA VAL A 34 -23.79 10.16 2.03
C VAL A 34 -23.04 10.29 0.72
N THR A 35 -22.70 11.52 0.35
CA THR A 35 -21.76 11.76 -0.76
C THR A 35 -20.33 11.75 -0.23
N TYR A 36 -19.41 11.06 -0.91
CA TYR A 36 -17.99 11.04 -0.57
C TYR A 36 -17.12 11.30 -1.80
N GLN A 37 -15.98 11.95 -1.57
CA GLN A 37 -15.03 12.33 -2.61
C GLN A 37 -13.65 11.79 -2.26
N PHE A 38 -13.12 10.94 -3.14
CA PHE A 38 -11.71 10.58 -3.10
C PHE A 38 -10.87 11.65 -3.80
N VAL A 39 -9.81 12.10 -3.13
CA VAL A 39 -8.90 13.14 -3.63
C VAL A 39 -7.47 12.62 -3.62
N GLU A 40 -6.87 12.51 -4.80
CA GLU A 40 -5.45 12.17 -4.96
C GLU A 40 -4.56 13.36 -4.59
N ILE A 41 -3.49 13.10 -3.84
CA ILE A 41 -2.62 14.17 -3.33
C ILE A 41 -1.13 13.94 -3.59
N GLY A 42 -0.77 12.97 -4.44
CA GLY A 42 0.60 12.57 -4.73
C GLY A 42 1.13 11.63 -3.65
N GLY A 43 1.51 12.18 -2.49
CA GLY A 43 2.06 11.40 -1.39
C GLY A 43 1.62 11.88 -0.02
N SER A 44 1.77 11.00 0.97
CA SER A 44 1.30 11.21 2.36
C SER A 44 1.75 12.50 3.03
N GLY A 45 2.92 13.04 2.65
CA GLY A 45 3.43 14.33 3.14
C GLY A 45 2.47 15.51 2.91
N ASN A 46 1.54 15.40 1.96
CA ASN A 46 0.59 16.47 1.62
C ASN A 46 -0.76 16.38 2.35
N PHE A 47 -1.07 15.30 3.09
CA PHE A 47 -2.40 15.08 3.68
C PHE A 47 -2.88 16.27 4.51
N ASN A 48 -2.05 16.75 5.42
CA ASN A 48 -2.42 17.86 6.31
C ASN A 48 -2.55 19.20 5.57
N ALA A 49 -1.78 19.41 4.51
CA ALA A 49 -1.90 20.63 3.71
C ALA A 49 -3.24 20.68 2.98
N VAL A 50 -3.66 19.56 2.39
CA VAL A 50 -4.94 19.45 1.68
C VAL A 50 -6.12 19.46 2.66
N ALA A 51 -6.02 18.76 3.79
CA ALA A 51 -7.04 18.83 4.84
C ALA A 51 -7.27 20.26 5.33
N LYS A 52 -6.21 21.05 5.53
CA LYS A 52 -6.34 22.46 5.92
C LYS A 52 -7.09 23.29 4.87
N LEU A 53 -6.91 23.01 3.57
CA LEU A 53 -7.67 23.67 2.51
C LEU A 53 -9.17 23.34 2.60
N ILE A 54 -9.50 22.08 2.86
CA ILE A 54 -10.89 21.63 3.07
C ILE A 54 -11.49 22.35 4.28
N TYR A 55 -10.84 22.26 5.46
CA TYR A 55 -11.33 22.91 6.68
C TYR A 55 -11.50 24.42 6.52
N ASN A 56 -10.57 25.13 5.87
CA ASN A 56 -10.70 26.57 5.64
C ASN A 56 -11.93 26.94 4.81
N LYS A 57 -12.42 26.02 3.96
CA LYS A 57 -13.61 26.23 3.12
C LYS A 57 -14.91 25.91 3.84
N VAL A 58 -14.92 24.94 4.76
CA VAL A 58 -16.14 24.49 5.46
C VAL A 58 -16.33 25.11 6.85
N LYS A 59 -15.25 25.49 7.56
CA LYS A 59 -15.31 25.90 8.98
C LYS A 59 -16.00 27.25 9.22
N ASN A 60 -16.09 28.11 8.21
CA ASN A 60 -16.73 29.43 8.30
C ASN A 60 -18.20 29.43 7.85
N ARG A 61 -18.77 28.27 7.48
CA ARG A 61 -20.15 28.19 6.99
C ARG A 61 -21.12 27.86 8.13
N GLU A 62 -22.28 28.49 8.13
CA GLU A 62 -23.31 28.35 9.17
C GLU A 62 -24.02 26.97 9.11
N GLU A 63 -24.12 26.37 7.93
CA GLU A 63 -24.79 25.09 7.68
C GLU A 63 -24.07 23.88 8.31
N SER A 64 -24.79 22.75 8.42
CA SER A 64 -24.22 21.48 8.89
C SER A 64 -23.17 21.00 7.89
N SER A 65 -21.95 20.75 8.36
CA SER A 65 -20.89 20.15 7.56
C SER A 65 -20.39 18.91 8.26
N ILE A 66 -20.29 17.80 7.52
CA ILE A 66 -19.73 16.53 8.00
C ILE A 66 -18.38 16.77 8.69
N HIS A 67 -17.56 17.66 8.14
CA HIS A 67 -16.22 17.94 8.64
C HIS A 67 -16.13 18.79 9.92
N LYS A 68 -17.27 19.15 10.52
CA LYS A 68 -17.34 19.64 11.90
C LYS A 68 -17.30 18.50 12.93
N VAL A 69 -17.64 17.27 12.53
CA VAL A 69 -17.79 16.10 13.42
C VAL A 69 -16.91 14.92 12.99
N ILE A 70 -16.56 14.84 11.70
CA ILE A 70 -15.73 13.79 11.11
C ILE A 70 -14.46 14.43 10.53
N PRO A 71 -13.25 13.99 10.89
CA PRO A 71 -12.05 14.56 10.31
C PRO A 71 -12.00 14.27 8.81
N VAL A 72 -11.32 15.12 8.04
CA VAL A 72 -10.91 14.73 6.68
C VAL A 72 -10.12 13.43 6.79
N LEU A 73 -10.54 12.40 6.06
CA LEU A 73 -9.89 11.09 6.10
C LEU A 73 -8.73 11.07 5.12
N ALA A 74 -7.74 10.23 5.38
CA ALA A 74 -6.64 9.94 4.48
C ALA A 74 -6.33 8.45 4.55
N ILE A 75 -6.21 7.78 3.40
CA ILE A 75 -5.76 6.38 3.33
C ILE A 75 -4.35 6.35 2.77
N ALA A 76 -3.47 5.60 3.42
CA ALA A 76 -2.05 5.53 3.12
C ALA A 76 -1.53 4.09 3.17
N ASP A 77 -0.46 3.83 2.43
CA ASP A 77 0.30 2.60 2.56
C ASP A 77 0.90 2.50 3.96
N ARG A 78 0.80 1.30 4.53
CA ARG A 78 1.38 1.05 5.85
C ARG A 78 2.89 1.22 5.78
N ASP A 79 3.48 0.92 4.62
CA ASP A 79 4.91 0.75 4.43
C ASP A 79 5.43 -0.18 5.55
N PHE A 80 6.60 0.14 6.09
CA PHE A 80 7.18 -0.56 7.22
C PHE A 80 6.64 -0.08 8.58
N ARG A 81 5.54 0.67 8.69
CA ARG A 81 5.08 1.20 10.00
C ARG A 81 4.42 0.11 10.85
N LYS A 82 5.02 -0.23 12.01
CA LYS A 82 4.49 -1.26 12.92
C LYS A 82 3.33 -0.76 13.77
N TYR A 83 3.44 0.46 14.32
CA TYR A 83 2.39 1.16 15.07
C TYR A 83 2.48 2.66 14.81
N SER A 84 1.46 3.24 14.20
CA SER A 84 1.41 4.69 14.04
C SER A 84 0.95 5.29 15.37
N SER A 85 1.79 6.10 16.00
CA SER A 85 1.41 6.90 17.17
C SER A 85 0.26 7.88 16.88
N GLY A 86 -0.13 8.01 15.60
CA GLY A 86 -1.28 8.77 15.11
C GLY A 86 -2.61 8.03 15.17
N ASP A 87 -2.62 6.69 15.32
CA ASP A 87 -3.84 5.88 15.23
C ASP A 87 -4.84 6.17 16.37
N ASN A 88 -4.34 6.72 17.49
CA ASN A 88 -5.12 7.00 18.70
C ASN A 88 -5.43 8.50 18.91
N VAL A 89 -5.18 9.37 17.92
CA VAL A 89 -5.55 10.78 18.06
C VAL A 89 -7.06 10.92 17.93
N GLN A 90 -7.70 11.54 18.93
CA GLN A 90 -9.13 11.81 18.90
C GLN A 90 -9.51 12.69 17.72
N ASP A 91 -10.59 12.32 17.03
CA ASP A 91 -11.13 13.01 15.86
C ASP A 91 -11.36 14.51 16.09
N SER A 92 -11.90 14.88 17.25
CA SER A 92 -12.13 16.28 17.63
C SER A 92 -10.84 17.11 17.62
N LEU A 93 -9.73 16.53 18.07
CA LEU A 93 -8.43 17.20 18.09
C LEU A 93 -7.85 17.36 16.68
N LEU A 94 -8.10 16.40 15.79
CA LEU A 94 -7.69 16.48 14.38
C LEU A 94 -8.46 17.61 13.67
N ILE A 95 -9.77 17.70 13.89
CA ILE A 95 -10.64 18.76 13.35
C ILE A 95 -10.21 20.14 13.89
N GLU A 96 -9.96 20.25 15.20
CA GLU A 96 -9.49 21.50 15.82
C GLU A 96 -8.19 21.99 15.17
N LYS A 97 -7.24 21.06 14.97
CA LYS A 97 -5.93 21.33 14.38
C LYS A 97 -5.93 21.38 12.85
N ASN A 98 -7.08 21.24 12.20
CA ASN A 98 -7.25 21.16 10.76
C ASN A 98 -6.33 20.10 10.12
N ARG A 99 -6.23 18.92 10.73
CA ARG A 99 -5.41 17.78 10.27
C ARG A 99 -6.28 16.67 9.71
N ALA A 100 -5.68 15.89 8.79
CA ALA A 100 -6.31 14.66 8.31
C ALA A 100 -6.17 13.56 9.36
N LYS A 101 -7.13 12.63 9.37
CA LYS A 101 -6.98 11.34 10.01
C LYS A 101 -6.39 10.36 9.01
N VAL A 102 -5.13 9.99 9.22
CA VAL A 102 -4.46 8.99 8.39
C VAL A 102 -4.83 7.60 8.90
N ILE A 103 -5.32 6.77 7.99
CA ILE A 103 -5.73 5.39 8.19
C ILE A 103 -4.87 4.56 7.25
N TYR A 104 -4.20 3.55 7.78
CA TYR A 104 -3.29 2.72 6.98
C TYR A 104 -4.00 1.46 6.49
N TRP A 105 -3.59 0.98 5.31
CA TRP A 105 -3.91 -0.37 4.89
C TRP A 105 -3.43 -1.40 5.93
N GLU A 106 -4.13 -2.53 6.06
CA GLU A 106 -3.71 -3.57 7.01
C GLU A 106 -2.41 -4.26 6.55
N ARG A 107 -2.21 -4.35 5.23
CA ARG A 107 -1.03 -4.87 4.54
C ARG A 107 -0.03 -3.74 4.23
N HIS A 108 1.17 -4.13 3.81
CA HIS A 108 2.25 -3.22 3.46
C HIS A 108 1.80 -2.11 2.50
N GLU A 109 1.21 -2.51 1.37
CA GLU A 109 0.64 -1.64 0.33
C GLU A 109 -0.74 -2.17 -0.09
N TRP A 110 -1.53 -1.34 -0.76
CA TRP A 110 -2.82 -1.79 -1.29
C TRP A 110 -2.68 -2.82 -2.43
N GLU A 111 -1.60 -2.79 -3.21
CA GLU A 111 -1.36 -3.77 -4.28
C GLU A 111 -1.27 -5.20 -3.73
N ASN A 112 -0.89 -5.37 -2.46
CA ASN A 112 -0.89 -6.68 -1.83
C ASN A 112 -2.27 -7.35 -1.83
N PHE A 113 -3.37 -6.59 -1.86
CA PHE A 113 -4.72 -7.17 -1.97
C PHE A 113 -4.99 -7.74 -3.37
N LEU A 114 -4.37 -7.21 -4.42
CA LEU A 114 -4.52 -7.75 -5.78
C LEU A 114 -3.93 -9.16 -5.92
N LEU A 115 -2.96 -9.51 -5.06
CA LEU A 115 -2.35 -10.84 -5.02
C LEU A 115 -3.27 -11.94 -4.49
N ASP A 116 -4.45 -11.59 -3.95
CA ASP A 116 -5.50 -12.55 -3.59
C ASP A 116 -6.58 -12.71 -4.65
N GLU A 117 -6.65 -11.80 -5.62
CA GLU A 117 -7.67 -11.80 -6.67
C GLU A 117 -7.26 -12.73 -7.83
N LEU A 118 -6.71 -13.90 -7.48
CA LEU A 118 -6.14 -14.88 -8.40
C LEU A 118 -7.17 -15.43 -9.36
N ASP A 119 -8.39 -15.67 -8.89
CA ASP A 119 -9.48 -16.17 -9.71
C ASP A 119 -9.82 -15.17 -10.85
N VAL A 120 -9.78 -13.87 -10.56
CA VAL A 120 -9.95 -12.81 -11.56
C VAL A 120 -8.80 -12.79 -12.56
N ILE A 121 -7.56 -12.80 -12.06
CA ILE A 121 -6.35 -12.79 -12.89
C ILE A 121 -6.36 -14.00 -13.83
N ILE A 122 -6.54 -15.20 -13.29
CA ILE A 122 -6.55 -16.46 -14.02
C ILE A 122 -7.68 -16.48 -15.05
N SER A 123 -8.90 -16.13 -14.64
CA SER A 123 -10.07 -16.12 -15.53
C SER A 123 -9.86 -15.16 -16.70
N TYR A 124 -9.38 -13.94 -16.43
CA TYR A 124 -9.15 -12.94 -17.47
C TYR A 124 -8.04 -13.37 -18.44
N LEU A 125 -6.89 -13.78 -17.92
CA LEU A 125 -5.72 -14.08 -18.75
C LEU A 125 -5.90 -15.38 -19.56
N ASN A 126 -6.59 -16.38 -19.02
CA ASN A 126 -6.88 -17.62 -19.76
C ASN A 126 -7.94 -17.46 -20.85
N GLN A 127 -8.76 -16.40 -20.79
CA GLN A 127 -9.75 -16.08 -21.83
C GLN A 127 -9.17 -15.22 -22.96
N LEU A 128 -7.91 -14.80 -22.86
CA LEU A 128 -7.28 -14.03 -23.92
C LEU A 128 -7.22 -14.86 -25.22
N PRO A 129 -7.52 -14.26 -26.37
CA PRO A 129 -7.41 -14.95 -27.65
C PRO A 129 -5.95 -15.27 -27.96
N ILE A 130 -5.74 -16.32 -28.77
CA ILE A 130 -4.40 -16.68 -29.25
C ILE A 130 -3.87 -15.61 -30.23
N GLU A 131 -4.75 -15.07 -31.06
CA GLU A 131 -4.42 -14.03 -32.03
C GLU A 131 -4.83 -12.65 -31.54
N SER A 132 -3.90 -11.69 -31.65
CA SER A 132 -4.20 -10.29 -31.32
C SER A 132 -4.95 -9.61 -32.47
N LEU A 133 -6.17 -9.16 -32.19
CA LEU A 133 -6.97 -8.34 -33.10
C LEU A 133 -6.89 -6.87 -32.69
N LYS A 134 -6.43 -5.99 -33.59
CA LYS A 134 -6.40 -4.52 -33.38
C LYS A 134 -5.70 -4.10 -32.08
N ASN A 135 -4.51 -4.64 -31.81
CA ASN A 135 -3.72 -4.38 -30.59
C ASN A 135 -4.46 -4.74 -29.28
N ARG A 136 -5.42 -5.67 -29.33
CA ARG A 136 -6.02 -6.23 -28.11
C ARG A 136 -5.07 -7.22 -27.44
N PRO A 137 -5.12 -7.35 -26.10
CA PRO A 137 -4.39 -8.39 -25.39
C PRO A 137 -4.62 -9.78 -26.00
N ALA A 138 -3.54 -10.56 -26.11
CA ALA A 138 -3.58 -11.93 -26.61
C ALA A 138 -2.55 -12.79 -25.87
N LYS A 139 -2.84 -14.08 -25.71
CA LYS A 139 -1.98 -15.07 -25.05
C LYS A 139 -1.65 -16.17 -26.04
N LYS A 140 -0.40 -16.25 -26.50
CA LYS A 140 -0.02 -17.19 -27.57
C LYS A 140 0.16 -18.61 -27.07
N VAL A 141 0.60 -18.78 -25.81
CA VAL A 141 0.75 -20.10 -25.22
C VAL A 141 -0.62 -20.61 -24.75
N PRO A 142 -1.12 -21.74 -25.27
CA PRO A 142 -2.47 -22.22 -24.96
C PRO A 142 -2.61 -22.78 -23.54
N ASN A 143 -1.50 -23.09 -22.86
CA ASN A 143 -1.50 -23.63 -21.51
C ASN A 143 -2.28 -22.73 -20.55
N GLN A 144 -3.00 -23.34 -19.63
CA GLN A 144 -3.76 -22.63 -18.62
C GLN A 144 -2.82 -22.13 -17.52
N ILE A 145 -2.97 -20.85 -17.18
CA ILE A 145 -2.45 -20.29 -15.94
C ILE A 145 -3.26 -20.89 -14.80
N THR A 146 -2.60 -21.44 -13.78
CA THR A 146 -3.26 -22.04 -12.62
C THR A 146 -2.96 -21.25 -11.35
N GLU A 147 -3.80 -21.42 -10.33
CA GLU A 147 -3.60 -20.80 -9.02
C GLU A 147 -2.31 -21.30 -8.37
N GLU A 148 -2.04 -22.61 -8.47
CA GLU A 148 -0.80 -23.22 -7.98
C GLU A 148 0.45 -22.60 -8.62
N LEU A 149 0.43 -22.33 -9.92
CA LEU A 149 1.56 -21.69 -10.61
C LEU A 149 1.81 -20.27 -10.09
N ILE A 150 0.74 -19.48 -9.89
CA ILE A 150 0.87 -18.12 -9.35
C ILE A 150 1.34 -18.16 -7.89
N ASN A 151 0.76 -19.02 -7.06
CA ASN A 151 1.12 -19.13 -5.64
C ASN A 151 2.57 -19.59 -5.47
N ASN A 152 3.02 -20.57 -6.24
CA ASN A 152 4.40 -21.04 -6.20
C ASN A 152 5.37 -19.94 -6.62
N PHE A 153 5.05 -19.22 -7.71
CA PHE A 153 5.86 -18.08 -8.15
C PHE A 153 5.94 -16.99 -7.07
N LEU A 154 4.80 -16.59 -6.49
CA LEU A 154 4.77 -15.53 -5.48
C LEU A 154 5.53 -15.94 -4.22
N LEU A 155 5.38 -17.18 -3.77
CA LEU A 155 6.10 -17.70 -2.62
C LEU A 155 7.62 -17.65 -2.88
N GLU A 156 8.08 -18.18 -4.01
CA GLU A 156 9.50 -18.15 -4.39
C GLU A 156 10.00 -16.70 -4.51
N TYR A 157 9.21 -15.81 -5.12
CA TYR A 157 9.53 -14.39 -5.21
C TYR A 157 9.76 -13.79 -3.82
N PHE A 158 8.80 -13.95 -2.91
CA PHE A 158 8.89 -13.39 -1.57
C PHE A 158 10.07 -13.94 -0.78
N GLN A 159 10.30 -15.25 -0.83
CA GLN A 159 11.44 -15.91 -0.21
C GLN A 159 12.77 -15.33 -0.71
N ASN A 160 12.86 -15.03 -2.00
CA ASN A 160 14.04 -14.39 -2.60
C ASN A 160 14.18 -12.90 -2.26
N GLN A 161 13.12 -12.24 -1.78
CA GLN A 161 13.14 -10.80 -1.44
C GLN A 161 13.39 -10.52 0.05
N ILE A 162 13.31 -11.50 0.95
CA ILE A 162 13.37 -11.31 2.42
C ILE A 162 14.49 -10.34 2.85
N GLN A 163 15.72 -10.58 2.41
CA GLN A 163 16.87 -9.74 2.79
C GLN A 163 16.77 -8.33 2.21
N ALA A 164 16.30 -8.19 0.97
CA ALA A 164 16.13 -6.88 0.35
C ALA A 164 15.06 -6.07 1.10
N GLU A 165 13.92 -6.69 1.43
CA GLU A 165 12.83 -6.08 2.19
C GLU A 165 13.27 -5.68 3.60
N PHE A 166 14.03 -6.53 4.30
CA PHE A 166 14.61 -6.21 5.60
C PHE A 166 15.50 -4.96 5.54
N ILE A 167 16.33 -4.84 4.49
CA ILE A 167 17.20 -3.67 4.29
C ILE A 167 16.39 -2.42 3.94
N GLU A 168 15.34 -2.53 3.12
CA GLU A 168 14.44 -1.40 2.88
C GLU A 168 13.72 -0.96 4.16
N CYS A 169 13.34 -1.90 5.03
CA CYS A 169 12.76 -1.57 6.34
C CYS A 169 13.75 -0.77 7.21
N ILE A 170 15.00 -1.23 7.28
CA ILE A 170 16.07 -0.49 7.95
C ILE A 170 16.19 0.91 7.36
N ARG A 171 16.35 1.02 6.03
CA ARG A 171 16.42 2.31 5.32
C ARG A 171 15.26 3.21 5.67
N PHE A 172 14.03 2.70 5.62
CA PHE A 172 12.83 3.45 5.96
C PHE A 172 12.92 4.08 7.36
N ARG A 173 13.45 3.36 8.37
CA ARG A 173 13.69 3.90 9.72
C ARG A 173 14.74 5.02 9.75
N PHE A 174 15.71 5.02 8.83
CA PHE A 174 16.65 6.15 8.68
C PHE A 174 15.97 7.42 8.16
N SER A 175 15.05 7.33 7.19
CA SER A 175 14.33 8.51 6.66
C SER A 175 13.65 9.30 7.76
N ASP A 176 13.00 8.58 8.67
CA ASP A 176 12.18 9.17 9.73
C ASP A 176 13.03 9.94 10.74
N LEU A 177 14.30 9.57 10.90
CA LEU A 177 15.22 10.18 11.86
C LEU A 177 16.06 11.33 11.26
N SER A 178 16.37 11.31 9.95
CA SER A 178 17.02 12.45 9.29
C SER A 178 16.83 12.49 7.77
N LYS A 179 16.68 13.69 7.21
CA LYS A 179 16.60 13.92 5.74
C LYS A 179 17.90 13.59 4.98
N SER A 180 19.00 13.36 5.69
CA SER A 180 20.28 12.95 5.13
C SER A 180 20.43 11.45 5.26
N TYR A 181 19.82 10.73 4.32
CA TYR A 181 19.92 9.28 4.25
C TYR A 181 21.38 8.82 4.16
N PRO A 182 21.80 7.87 4.99
CA PRO A 182 22.93 7.05 4.61
C PRO A 182 22.52 6.16 3.43
N LYS A 183 23.31 6.19 2.36
CA LYS A 183 23.11 5.30 1.21
C LYS A 183 23.56 3.88 1.61
N LEU A 184 22.79 3.21 2.47
CA LEU A 184 23.01 1.81 2.81
C LEU A 184 22.82 0.97 1.55
N LYS A 185 23.89 0.65 0.83
CA LYS A 185 23.80 -0.22 -0.35
C LYS A 185 23.55 -1.64 0.14
N ALA A 186 22.53 -2.31 -0.39
CA ALA A 186 22.27 -3.69 -0.04
C ALA A 186 23.55 -4.52 -0.26
N PRO A 187 23.99 -5.33 0.72
CA PRO A 187 25.15 -6.14 0.56
C PRO A 187 24.88 -7.22 -0.49
N LYS A 188 25.91 -7.59 -1.24
CA LYS A 188 25.89 -8.77 -2.11
C LYS A 188 26.42 -9.95 -1.31
N ASP A 189 25.78 -11.11 -1.49
CA ASP A 189 26.28 -12.40 -1.03
C ASP A 189 26.48 -12.54 0.50
N ILE A 190 25.82 -11.70 1.29
CA ILE A 190 25.78 -11.85 2.75
C ILE A 190 24.55 -12.67 3.12
N ILE A 191 24.76 -13.75 3.85
CA ILE A 191 23.72 -14.68 4.32
C ILE A 191 23.79 -14.74 5.86
N GLY A 192 22.63 -14.82 6.50
CA GLY A 192 22.50 -14.97 7.95
C GLY A 192 22.52 -13.63 8.71
N ILE A 193 21.81 -13.61 9.84
CA ILE A 193 21.55 -12.42 10.65
C ILE A 193 22.86 -11.84 11.18
N GLU A 194 23.77 -12.66 11.72
CA GLU A 194 24.99 -12.15 12.35
C GLU A 194 25.91 -11.46 11.34
N SER A 195 25.98 -12.00 10.12
CA SER A 195 26.78 -11.39 9.05
C SER A 195 26.14 -10.10 8.53
N LEU A 196 24.80 -10.06 8.43
CA LEU A 196 24.06 -8.83 8.14
C LEU A 196 24.21 -7.77 9.25
N ARG A 197 24.21 -8.19 10.52
CA ARG A 197 24.40 -7.30 11.67
C ARG A 197 25.80 -6.71 11.66
N GLU A 198 26.82 -7.51 11.37
CA GLU A 198 28.20 -7.03 11.28
C GLU A 198 28.38 -6.07 10.09
N TRP A 199 27.82 -6.42 8.92
CA TRP A 199 27.77 -5.51 7.78
C TRP A 199 27.14 -4.17 8.15
N TYR A 200 26.00 -4.20 8.82
CA TYR A 200 25.30 -3.00 9.26
C TYR A 200 26.17 -2.16 10.18
N ARG A 201 26.80 -2.75 11.21
CA ARG A 201 27.72 -2.05 12.11
C ARG A 201 28.86 -1.36 11.36
N LEU A 202 29.44 -2.01 10.36
CA LEU A 202 30.49 -1.42 9.53
C LEU A 202 29.99 -0.22 8.73
N GLN A 203 28.80 -0.30 8.12
CA GLN A 203 28.20 0.83 7.40
C GLN A 203 27.98 2.04 8.31
N ILE A 204 27.49 1.79 9.53
CA ILE A 204 27.26 2.83 10.53
C ILE A 204 28.57 3.45 11.01
N ALA A 205 29.60 2.63 11.25
CA ALA A 205 30.93 3.11 11.62
C ALA A 205 31.55 3.99 10.52
N GLU A 206 31.51 3.56 9.27
CA GLU A 206 32.04 4.33 8.12
C GLU A 206 31.38 5.71 8.00
N GLN A 207 30.07 5.78 8.18
CA GLN A 207 29.32 7.04 8.08
C GLN A 207 29.50 7.93 9.31
N SER A 208 29.79 7.35 10.47
CA SER A 208 30.12 8.11 11.68
C SER A 208 31.41 8.88 11.61
N GLN A 209 32.35 8.42 10.79
CA GLN A 209 33.54 9.18 10.47
C GLN A 209 33.24 10.40 9.60
N GLN A 210 32.10 10.41 8.90
CA GLN A 210 31.73 11.45 7.92
C GLN A 210 30.76 12.51 8.48
N SER A 211 30.15 12.29 9.66
CA SER A 211 29.14 13.18 10.25
C SER A 211 29.42 13.49 11.73
N LYS A 212 29.26 14.77 12.12
CA LYS A 212 29.43 15.24 13.52
C LYS A 212 28.25 14.92 14.44
N HIS A 213 27.14 14.39 13.91
CA HIS A 213 25.92 14.13 14.69
C HIS A 213 25.85 12.67 15.16
N LYS A 214 25.44 12.49 16.42
CA LYS A 214 25.45 11.20 17.15
C LYS A 214 24.74 10.09 16.39
N ILE A 215 25.53 9.12 15.94
CA ILE A 215 25.08 7.90 15.25
C ILE A 215 24.70 6.77 16.20
N GLU A 216 24.85 6.95 17.51
CA GLU A 216 24.43 6.00 18.55
C GLU A 216 22.96 5.57 18.41
N SER A 217 22.08 6.50 17.99
CA SER A 217 20.65 6.20 17.77
C SER A 217 20.39 5.29 16.57
N TYR A 218 21.29 5.26 15.59
CA TYR A 218 21.16 4.38 14.42
C TYR A 218 21.67 2.96 14.71
N ALA A 219 22.58 2.79 15.68
CA ALA A 219 23.12 1.47 16.02
C ALA A 219 22.02 0.47 16.45
N THR A 220 20.95 0.96 17.07
CA THR A 220 19.84 0.11 17.57
C THR A 220 18.78 -0.21 16.51
N ILE A 221 18.78 0.44 15.34
CA ILE A 221 17.72 0.24 14.33
C ILE A 221 17.69 -1.17 13.79
N PHE A 222 18.85 -1.80 13.60
CA PHE A 222 18.91 -3.18 13.10
C PHE A 222 18.15 -4.13 14.02
N ASP A 223 18.48 -4.11 15.31
CA ASP A 223 17.84 -5.01 16.29
C ASP A 223 16.37 -4.62 16.50
N GLN A 224 16.03 -3.32 16.46
CA GLN A 224 14.63 -2.88 16.47
C GLN A 224 13.84 -3.47 15.31
N VAL A 225 14.34 -3.34 14.07
CA VAL A 225 13.67 -3.88 12.87
C VAL A 225 13.59 -5.40 12.94
N LEU A 226 14.66 -6.07 13.41
CA LEU A 226 14.68 -7.53 13.57
C LEU A 226 13.56 -8.03 14.51
N GLU A 227 13.22 -7.26 15.54
CA GLU A 227 12.13 -7.56 16.48
C GLU A 227 10.73 -7.16 15.95
N GLU A 228 10.64 -6.54 14.77
CA GLU A 228 9.36 -6.06 14.24
C GLU A 228 8.46 -7.19 13.72
N TYR A 229 9.04 -8.11 12.97
CA TYR A 229 8.39 -9.28 12.37
C TYR A 229 9.28 -10.50 12.59
N ASP A 230 8.95 -11.64 11.97
CA ASP A 230 9.76 -12.86 12.09
C ASP A 230 10.99 -12.86 11.15
N TRP A 231 11.59 -11.67 10.95
CA TRP A 231 12.75 -11.47 10.09
C TRP A 231 13.90 -12.40 10.44
N GLY A 232 14.09 -12.67 11.73
CA GLY A 232 15.15 -13.57 12.17
C GLY A 232 14.97 -14.97 11.56
N SER A 233 13.77 -15.54 11.69
CA SER A 233 13.49 -16.87 11.13
C SER A 233 13.55 -16.86 9.60
N TRP A 234 12.98 -15.83 8.96
CA TRP A 234 12.95 -15.70 7.50
C TRP A 234 14.35 -15.50 6.88
N ILE A 235 15.25 -14.77 7.55
CA ILE A 235 16.62 -14.55 7.05
C ILE A 235 17.46 -15.81 7.18
N GLU A 236 17.34 -16.55 8.28
CA GLU A 236 18.10 -17.79 8.50
C GLU A 236 17.54 -18.97 7.70
N ASP A 237 16.22 -19.02 7.53
CA ASP A 237 15.52 -20.00 6.71
C ASP A 237 14.42 -19.31 5.87
N PRO A 238 14.74 -18.88 4.64
CA PRO A 238 13.76 -18.28 3.73
C PRO A 238 12.53 -19.16 3.50
N LEU A 239 12.68 -20.49 3.54
CA LEU A 239 11.57 -21.42 3.31
C LEU A 239 10.54 -21.42 4.44
N SER A 240 10.88 -20.87 5.60
CA SER A 240 9.96 -20.68 6.72
C SER A 240 8.92 -19.58 6.47
N LEU A 241 9.16 -18.68 5.50
CA LEU A 241 8.19 -17.65 5.12
C LEU A 241 6.95 -18.29 4.48
N SER A 242 5.77 -17.96 5.02
CA SER A 242 4.49 -18.33 4.39
C SER A 242 4.07 -17.34 3.31
N LEU A 243 3.26 -17.79 2.34
CA LEU A 243 2.74 -16.92 1.29
C LEU A 243 1.89 -15.77 1.88
N GLU A 244 1.11 -16.05 2.92
CA GLU A 244 0.27 -15.05 3.58
C GLU A 244 1.10 -13.99 4.32
N ASP A 245 2.21 -14.38 4.95
CA ASP A 245 3.13 -13.42 5.57
C ASP A 245 3.81 -12.56 4.49
N GLY A 246 4.23 -13.16 3.37
CA GLY A 246 4.78 -12.44 2.23
C GLY A 246 3.80 -11.38 1.69
N LYS A 247 2.55 -11.79 1.45
CA LYS A 247 1.48 -10.88 1.02
C LYS A 247 1.14 -9.81 2.07
N LYS A 248 1.34 -10.08 3.35
CA LYS A 248 0.96 -9.13 4.41
C LYS A 248 2.03 -8.08 4.70
N TYR A 249 3.29 -8.50 4.75
CA TYR A 249 4.37 -7.69 5.33
C TYR A 249 5.41 -7.19 4.33
N LEU A 250 5.51 -7.80 3.15
CA LEU A 250 6.46 -7.40 2.10
C LEU A 250 5.76 -6.53 1.04
N ARG A 251 6.54 -5.72 0.32
CA ARG A 251 6.00 -4.83 -0.72
C ARG A 251 5.23 -5.59 -1.80
N GLY A 252 3.98 -5.20 -2.00
CA GLY A 252 3.04 -5.83 -2.92
C GLY A 252 3.18 -5.29 -4.35
N LYS A 253 3.57 -4.03 -4.50
CA LYS A 253 3.72 -3.40 -5.81
C LYS A 253 4.79 -4.10 -6.66
N GLU A 254 5.98 -4.33 -6.12
CA GLU A 254 7.06 -5.03 -6.80
C GLU A 254 6.72 -6.50 -7.03
N ALA A 255 6.01 -7.14 -6.10
CA ALA A 255 5.53 -8.52 -6.26
C ALA A 255 4.53 -8.64 -7.42
N PHE A 256 3.54 -7.73 -7.48
CA PHE A 256 2.56 -7.69 -8.57
C PHE A 256 3.22 -7.40 -9.92
N THR A 257 4.15 -6.44 -9.96
CA THR A 257 4.95 -6.13 -11.15
C THR A 257 5.73 -7.36 -11.64
N SER A 258 6.37 -8.06 -10.71
CA SER A 258 7.16 -9.26 -11.01
C SER A 258 6.29 -10.41 -11.51
N LEU A 259 5.12 -10.62 -10.89
CA LEU A 259 4.13 -11.59 -11.33
C LEU A 259 3.61 -11.26 -12.74
N PHE A 260 3.25 -10.00 -12.99
CA PHE A 260 2.78 -9.55 -14.30
C PHE A 260 3.83 -9.83 -15.39
N ASN A 261 5.08 -9.47 -15.15
CA ASN A 261 6.18 -9.70 -16.09
C ASN A 261 6.42 -11.20 -16.32
N TYR A 262 6.43 -12.00 -15.25
CA TYR A 262 6.55 -13.45 -15.35
C TYR A 262 5.44 -14.07 -16.20
N LEU A 263 4.18 -13.75 -15.93
CA LEU A 263 3.04 -14.27 -16.69
C LEU A 263 3.09 -13.83 -18.16
N CYS A 264 3.48 -12.57 -18.43
CA CYS A 264 3.60 -12.09 -19.79
C CYS A 264 4.70 -12.80 -20.57
N GLN A 265 5.83 -13.08 -19.92
CA GLN A 265 6.94 -13.80 -20.54
C GLN A 265 6.60 -15.28 -20.75
N GLU A 266 6.17 -15.97 -19.70
CA GLU A 266 5.92 -17.42 -19.71
C GLU A 266 4.80 -17.81 -20.68
N PHE A 267 3.76 -16.99 -20.78
CA PHE A 267 2.59 -17.27 -21.64
C PHE A 267 2.57 -16.47 -22.95
N GLU A 268 3.66 -15.76 -23.25
CA GLU A 268 3.80 -14.86 -24.40
C GLU A 268 2.59 -13.92 -24.55
N ILE A 269 2.19 -13.27 -23.46
CA ILE A 269 1.08 -12.31 -23.46
C ILE A 269 1.57 -11.02 -24.10
N ILE A 270 0.87 -10.59 -25.15
CA ILE A 270 1.20 -9.37 -25.89
C ILE A 270 0.08 -8.33 -25.74
N ASN A 271 0.44 -7.05 -25.92
CA ASN A 271 -0.49 -5.92 -25.92
C ASN A 271 -1.31 -5.73 -24.62
N LEU A 272 -0.87 -6.33 -23.52
CA LEU A 272 -1.34 -6.08 -22.16
C LEU A 272 -0.28 -5.27 -21.41
N ASN A 273 -0.70 -4.32 -20.58
CA ASN A 273 0.18 -3.64 -19.62
C ASN A 273 -0.39 -3.83 -18.21
N GLU A 274 0.44 -3.54 -17.21
CA GLU A 274 0.09 -3.74 -15.80
C GLU A 274 -1.15 -2.94 -15.40
N ASP A 275 -1.23 -1.66 -15.78
CA ASP A 275 -2.37 -0.79 -15.43
C ASP A 275 -3.71 -1.33 -15.95
N LYS A 276 -3.75 -1.84 -17.19
CA LYS A 276 -4.97 -2.45 -17.75
C LYS A 276 -5.36 -3.72 -17.00
N LEU A 277 -4.39 -4.48 -16.49
CA LEU A 277 -4.69 -5.64 -15.67
C LEU A 277 -5.27 -5.19 -14.32
N LYS A 278 -4.66 -4.19 -13.66
CA LYS A 278 -5.20 -3.60 -12.42
C LYS A 278 -6.62 -3.07 -12.62
N GLU A 279 -6.85 -2.27 -13.66
CA GLU A 279 -8.18 -1.75 -14.03
C GLU A 279 -9.19 -2.89 -14.21
N ARG A 280 -8.78 -3.98 -14.86
CA ARG A 280 -9.66 -5.14 -15.06
C ARG A 280 -9.99 -5.83 -13.75
N ILE A 281 -8.99 -6.09 -12.90
CA ILE A 281 -9.20 -6.70 -11.59
C ILE A 281 -10.19 -5.85 -10.79
N LEU A 282 -9.86 -4.57 -10.60
CA LEU A 282 -10.65 -3.61 -9.85
C LEU A 282 -12.10 -3.50 -10.35
N LYS A 283 -12.31 -3.53 -11.67
CA LYS A 283 -13.65 -3.52 -12.25
C LYS A 283 -14.44 -4.79 -11.92
N ASP A 284 -13.81 -5.96 -11.95
CA ASP A 284 -14.47 -7.21 -11.61
C ASP A 284 -14.81 -7.27 -10.10
N LEU A 285 -14.04 -6.57 -9.25
CA LEU A 285 -14.32 -6.43 -7.81
C LEU A 285 -15.56 -5.58 -7.50
N GLU A 286 -16.00 -4.69 -8.42
CA GLU A 286 -17.24 -3.90 -8.25
C GLU A 286 -18.47 -4.79 -7.96
N ASN A 287 -18.43 -6.06 -8.36
CA ASN A 287 -19.50 -7.03 -8.16
C ASN A 287 -19.16 -8.16 -7.17
N LYS A 288 -18.02 -8.08 -6.47
CA LYS A 288 -17.53 -9.13 -5.55
C LYS A 288 -17.36 -8.60 -4.13
N GLN A 289 -18.42 -8.67 -3.34
CA GLN A 289 -18.41 -8.23 -1.95
C GLN A 289 -17.49 -9.08 -1.03
N GLU A 290 -17.20 -10.32 -1.42
CA GLU A 290 -16.31 -11.25 -0.70
C GLU A 290 -14.80 -10.93 -0.89
N SER A 291 -14.45 -9.95 -1.75
CA SER A 291 -13.05 -9.55 -1.99
C SER A 291 -12.40 -9.03 -0.70
N VAL A 292 -11.15 -9.43 -0.46
CA VAL A 292 -10.38 -8.98 0.70
C VAL A 292 -10.15 -7.46 0.64
N LEU A 293 -9.94 -6.90 -0.56
CA LEU A 293 -9.82 -5.46 -0.76
C LEU A 293 -11.12 -4.72 -0.40
N VAL A 294 -12.26 -5.23 -0.86
CA VAL A 294 -13.58 -4.63 -0.58
C VAL A 294 -13.87 -4.68 0.93
N ALA A 295 -13.65 -5.83 1.55
CA ALA A 295 -13.79 -6.00 3.00
C ALA A 295 -12.89 -5.03 3.78
N GLN A 296 -11.64 -4.83 3.33
CA GLN A 296 -10.73 -3.88 3.96
C GLN A 296 -11.19 -2.43 3.79
N ILE A 297 -11.59 -2.02 2.58
CA ILE A 297 -12.12 -0.66 2.34
C ILE A 297 -13.33 -0.39 3.24
N ASN A 298 -14.26 -1.34 3.32
CA ASN A 298 -15.42 -1.25 4.20
C ASN A 298 -15.01 -1.14 5.67
N LYS A 299 -14.07 -1.96 6.14
CA LYS A 299 -13.53 -1.89 7.51
C LYS A 299 -12.93 -0.51 7.83
N LEU A 300 -12.24 0.11 6.87
CA LEU A 300 -11.60 1.42 7.06
C LEU A 300 -12.61 2.59 7.06
N LEU A 301 -13.65 2.51 6.24
CA LEU A 301 -14.51 3.67 5.92
C LEU A 301 -15.93 3.59 6.48
N LEU A 302 -16.49 2.39 6.67
CA LEU A 302 -17.88 2.21 7.11
C LEU A 302 -18.21 2.94 8.41
N PRO A 303 -17.36 2.94 9.47
CA PRO A 303 -17.65 3.68 10.70
C PRO A 303 -17.83 5.19 10.48
N TYR A 304 -17.14 5.76 9.48
CA TYR A 304 -17.26 7.17 9.14
C TYR A 304 -18.44 7.46 8.21
N LEU A 305 -18.78 6.51 7.33
CA LEU A 305 -19.97 6.61 6.50
C LEU A 305 -21.26 6.53 7.34
N GLU A 306 -21.32 5.63 8.32
CA GLU A 306 -22.43 5.53 9.26
C GLU A 306 -22.59 6.82 10.08
N LYS A 307 -21.47 7.34 10.61
CA LYS A 307 -21.48 8.62 11.33
C LYS A 307 -21.85 9.81 10.44
N ALA A 308 -21.46 9.80 9.16
CA ALA A 308 -21.83 10.85 8.21
C ALA A 308 -23.34 10.84 7.96
N LYS A 309 -23.94 9.65 7.85
CA LYS A 309 -25.39 9.49 7.72
C LYS A 309 -26.14 10.08 8.91
N GLU A 310 -25.70 9.79 10.13
CA GLU A 310 -26.29 10.36 11.36
C GLU A 310 -26.21 11.90 11.43
N VAL A 311 -25.23 12.51 10.77
CA VAL A 311 -25.05 13.99 10.73
C VAL A 311 -25.95 14.65 9.68
N LEU A 312 -26.32 13.91 8.63
CA LEU A 312 -27.13 14.40 7.51
C LEU A 312 -28.64 14.15 7.70
N GLU A 313 -29.02 13.16 8.52
CA GLU A 313 -30.40 12.88 8.92
C GLU A 313 -30.90 13.80 10.06
#